data_AF-A0A559IZH2-F1
#
_entry.id   AF-A0A559IZH2-F1
#
_cell.length_a   1.000
_cell.length_b   1.000
_cell.length_c   1.000
_cell.angle_alpha   90.00
_cell.angle_beta   90.00
_cell.angle_gamma   90.00
#
_symmetry.space_group_name_H-M   'P 1'
#
loop_
_entity.id
_entity.type
_entity.pdbx_description
1 polymer ?
#
loop_
_entity_poly.entity_id
_entity_poly.type
_entity_poly.pdbx_seq_one_letter_code
_entity_poly.pdbx_strand_id
1 'polypeptide(L)' 'MKNTLGDLNNHLFAQLERLSEEDLTSEKLAEEINRAKAVTSVASQIIANGALVLEAKKLADDRMNADTVVPKMLEG' A
#
# COMPACT_ATOMS: atom_id res chain seq x y z
N MET A 1 -5.06 -3.64 15.07
CA MET A 1 -3.93 -3.42 14.13
C MET A 1 -4.42 -2.48 13.04
N LYS A 2 -3.54 -1.61 12.50
CA LYS A 2 -3.85 -0.76 11.34
C LYS A 2 -3.34 -1.46 10.08
N ASN A 3 -4.23 -2.14 9.38
CA ASN A 3 -3.87 -3.08 8.30
C ASN A 3 -4.79 -2.96 7.07
N THR A 4 -5.45 -1.81 6.89
CA THR A 4 -6.30 -1.55 5.72
C THR A 4 -5.61 -0.62 4.70
N LEU A 5 -6.11 -0.59 3.46
CA LEU A 5 -5.65 0.40 2.46
C LEU A 5 -5.99 1.84 2.87
N GLY A 6 -7.07 2.03 3.65
CA GLY A 6 -7.39 3.33 4.26
C GLY A 6 -6.33 3.78 5.26
N ASP A 7 -5.86 2.86 6.12
CA ASP A 7 -4.75 3.13 7.04
C ASP A 7 -3.46 3.49 6.29
N LEU A 8 -3.15 2.76 5.21
CA LEU A 8 -2.00 3.06 4.36
C LEU A 8 -2.08 4.48 3.78
N ASN A 9 -3.25 4.86 3.25
CA ASN A 9 -3.47 6.18 2.70
C ASN A 9 -3.31 7.29 3.76
N ASN A 10 -3.85 7.08 4.96
CA ASN A 10 -3.65 8.00 6.09
C ASN A 10 -2.16 8.17 6.44
N HIS A 11 -1.36 7.09 6.41
CA HIS A 11 0.07 7.16 6.67
C HIS A 11 0.85 7.91 5.59
N LEU A 12 0.46 7.76 4.32
CA LEU A 12 1.05 8.48 3.19
C LEU A 12 0.75 9.99 3.29
N PHE A 13 -0.50 10.37 3.58
CA PHE A 13 -0.84 11.77 3.80
C PHE A 13 -0.09 12.36 4.99
N ALA A 14 -0.03 11.64 6.12
CA ALA A 14 0.76 12.09 7.26
C ALA A 14 2.25 12.27 6.93
N GLN A 15 2.80 11.52 5.96
CA GLN A 15 4.17 11.74 5.48
C GLN A 15 4.30 12.99 4.62
N LEU A 16 3.31 13.28 3.77
CA LEU A 16 3.28 14.51 2.98
C LEU A 16 3.23 15.75 3.89
N GLU A 17 2.42 15.72 4.95
CA GLU A 17 2.35 16.80 5.93
C GLU A 17 3.72 17.00 6.60
N ARG A 18 4.36 15.93 7.09
CA ARG A 18 5.70 16.01 7.70
C ARG A 18 6.74 16.60 6.76
N LEU A 19 6.74 16.20 5.49
CA LEU A 19 7.67 16.75 4.49
C LEU A 19 7.45 18.23 4.19
N SER A 20 6.25 18.75 4.46
CA SER A 20 5.85 20.13 4.18
C SER A 20 6.00 21.06 5.39
N GLU A 21 6.48 20.56 6.53
CA GLU A 21 6.73 21.37 7.72
C GLU A 21 7.82 22.41 7.45
N GLU A 22 7.45 23.70 7.49
CA GLU A 22 8.32 24.82 7.12
C GLU A 22 9.50 25.04 8.07
N ASP A 23 9.35 24.63 9.34
CA ASP A 23 10.35 24.83 10.40
C ASP A 23 11.34 23.65 10.55
N LEU A 24 11.40 22.74 9.56
CA LEU A 24 12.34 21.62 9.60
C LEU A 24 13.79 22.08 9.41
N THR A 25 14.67 21.59 10.27
CA THR A 25 16.11 21.70 10.05
C THR A 25 16.52 20.83 8.85
N SER A 26 17.63 21.17 8.19
CA SER A 26 18.13 20.40 7.05
C SER A 26 18.38 18.93 7.38
N GLU A 27 18.80 18.61 8.61
CA GLU A 27 19.00 17.24 9.08
C GLU A 27 17.67 16.49 9.20
N LYS A 28 16.66 17.08 9.86
CA LYS A 28 15.33 16.47 9.97
C LYS A 28 14.63 16.32 8.63
N LEU A 29 14.79 17.28 7.72
CA LEU A 29 14.28 17.17 6.36
C LEU A 29 14.91 15.98 5.63
N ALA A 30 16.22 15.76 5.78
CA ALA A 30 16.89 14.60 5.19
C ALA A 30 16.37 13.27 5.79
N GLU A 31 16.10 13.22 7.09
CA GLU A 31 15.47 12.07 7.76
C GLU A 31 14.07 11.80 7.19
N GLU A 32 13.22 12.83 7.08
CA GLU A 32 11.86 12.69 6.55
C GLU A 32 11.86 12.29 5.07
N ILE A 33 12.83 12.76 4.27
CA ILE A 33 12.99 12.29 2.88
C ILE A 33 13.32 10.79 2.84
N ASN A 34 14.23 10.32 3.70
CA ASN A 34 14.57 8.90 3.77
C ASN A 34 13.40 8.06 4.26
N ARG A 35 12.68 8.54 5.28
CA ARG A 35 11.45 7.93 5.79
C ARG A 35 10.39 7.84 4.69
N ALA A 36 10.17 8.92 3.94
CA ALA A 36 9.22 8.95 2.84
C ALA A 36 9.54 7.90 1.76
N LYS A 37 10.81 7.77 1.38
CA LYS A 37 11.24 6.72 0.43
C LYS A 37 10.92 5.33 0.94
N ALA A 38 11.23 5.04 2.21
CA ALA A 38 10.96 3.74 2.82
C ALA A 38 9.45 3.45 2.89
N VAL A 39 8.65 4.41 3.36
CA VAL A 39 7.18 4.26 3.45
C VAL A 39 6.57 4.04 2.07
N THR A 40 6.96 4.84 1.08
CA THR A 40 6.47 4.70 -0.30
C THR A 40 6.85 3.33 -0.88
N SER A 41 8.08 2.85 -0.66
CA SER A 41 8.50 1.53 -1.14
C SER A 41 7.64 0.41 -0.57
N VAL A 42 7.34 0.44 0.73
CA VAL A 42 6.49 -0.57 1.37
C VAL A 42 5.04 -0.43 0.89
N ALA A 43 4.54 0.80 0.77
CA ALA A 43 3.20 1.09 0.25
C ALA A 43 2.99 0.52 -1.16
N SER A 44 3.97 0.68 -2.05
CA SER A 44 3.91 0.12 -3.40
C SER A 44 3.76 -1.40 -3.41
N GLN A 45 4.45 -2.11 -2.52
CA GLN A 45 4.32 -3.58 -2.40
C GLN A 45 2.94 -3.99 -1.89
N ILE A 46 2.38 -3.26 -0.93
CA ILE A 46 1.02 -3.51 -0.42
C ILE A 46 -0.01 -3.31 -1.54
N ILE A 47 0.12 -2.24 -2.32
CA ILE A 47 -0.78 -1.95 -3.44
C ILE A 47 -0.65 -3.01 -4.54
N ALA A 48 0.58 -3.42 -4.88
CA ALA A 48 0.83 -4.48 -5.86
C ALA A 48 0.17 -5.81 -5.46
N ASN A 49 0.30 -6.19 -4.18
CA ASN A 49 -0.39 -7.37 -3.65
C ASN A 49 -1.91 -7.22 -3.72
N GLY A 50 -2.45 -6.06 -3.34
CA GLY A 50 -3.89 -5.77 -3.45
C GLY A 50 -4.41 -5.86 -4.89
N ALA A 51 -3.63 -5.37 -5.86
CA ALA A 51 -3.96 -5.45 -7.28
C ALA A 51 -3.97 -6.90 -7.78
N LEU A 52 -2.98 -7.71 -7.36
CA LEU A 52 -2.91 -9.13 -7.71
C LEU A 52 -4.11 -9.91 -7.15
N VAL A 53 -4.50 -9.65 -5.90
CA VAL A 53 -5.71 -10.24 -5.30
C VAL A 53 -6.97 -9.82 -6.04
N LEU A 54 -7.09 -8.54 -6.42
CA LEU A 54 -8.22 -8.05 -7.19
C LEU A 54 -8.32 -8.71 -8.57
N GLU A 55 -7.21 -8.88 -9.26
CA GLU A 55 -7.15 -9.58 -10.55
C GLU A 55 -7.57 -11.04 -10.42
N ALA A 56 -7.09 -11.73 -9.38
CA ALA A 56 -7.48 -13.11 -9.09
C ALA A 56 -8.99 -13.24 -8.82
N LYS A 57 -9.58 -12.27 -8.09
CA LYS A 57 -11.04 -12.22 -7.85
C LYS A 57 -11.83 -12.00 -9.14
N LYS A 58 -11.43 -11.04 -9.98
CA LYS A 58 -12.07 -10.82 -11.29
C LYS A 58 -12.03 -12.07 -12.15
N LEU A 59 -10.87 -12.74 -12.21
CA LEU A 59 -10.71 -13.98 -12.96
C LEU A 59 -11.54 -15.14 -12.38
N ALA A 60 -11.83 -15.14 -11.07
CA ALA A 60 -12.71 -16.14 -10.48
C ALA A 60 -14.18 -15.89 -10.85
N ASP A 61 -14.62 -14.62 -10.76
CA ASP A 61 -15.98 -14.20 -11.09
C ASP A 61 -16.32 -14.37 -12.58
N ASP A 62 -15.35 -14.14 -13.48
CA ASP A 62 -15.53 -14.26 -14.93
C ASP A 62 -15.60 -15.72 -15.43
N ARG A 63 -15.33 -16.72 -14.59
CA ARG A 63 -15.35 -18.13 -15.01
C ARG A 63 -16.76 -18.69 -15.00
N MET A 64 -17.14 -19.32 -16.12
CA MET A 64 -18.37 -20.14 -16.19
C MET A 64 -18.33 -21.40 -15.29
N ASN A 65 -17.15 -21.78 -14.78
CA ASN A 65 -16.98 -22.96 -13.94
C ASN A 65 -16.80 -22.57 -12.46
N ALA A 66 -17.85 -22.83 -11.66
CA ALA A 66 -17.91 -22.56 -10.23
C ALA A 66 -16.88 -23.31 -9.38
N ASP A 67 -16.27 -24.38 -9.92
CA ASP A 67 -15.26 -25.19 -9.22
C ASP A 67 -13.83 -24.64 -9.36
N THR A 68 -13.69 -23.44 -9.91
CA THR A 68 -12.39 -22.78 -9.95
C THR A 68 -11.87 -22.48 -8.56
N VAL A 69 -10.64 -22.93 -8.29
CA VAL A 69 -9.92 -22.61 -7.06
C VAL A 69 -8.91 -21.49 -7.33
N VAL A 70 -9.07 -20.35 -6.66
CA VAL A 70 -8.03 -19.32 -6.58
C VAL A 70 -6.96 -19.82 -5.61
N PRO A 71 -5.65 -19.70 -5.92
CA PRO A 71 -4.60 -20.10 -4.99
C PRO A 71 -4.71 -19.37 -3.64
N LYS A 72 -4.54 -20.10 -2.53
CA LYS A 72 -4.64 -19.56 -1.15
C LYS A 72 -3.79 -18.30 -0.89
N MET A 73 -2.66 -18.17 -1.58
CA MET A 73 -1.79 -16.99 -1.45
C MET A 73 -2.41 -15.69 -1.99
N LEU A 74 -3.50 -15.78 -2.74
CA LEU A 74 -4.25 -14.65 -3.31
C LEU A 74 -5.61 -14.46 -2.62
N GLU A 75 -5.89 -15.24 -1.58
CA GLU A 75 -7.03 -15.00 -0.69
C GLU A 75 -6.68 -13.81 0.22
N GLY A 76 -7.53 -12.78 0.20
CA GLY A 76 -7.33 -11.54 0.96
C GLY A 76 -8.02 -11.55 2.31
#